data_AF-A0A8T5R4S7-F1
#
_entry.id   AF-A0A8T5R4S7-F1
#
_cell.length_a   1.000
_cell.length_b   1.000
_cell.length_c   1.000
_cell.angle_alpha   90.00
_cell.angle_beta   90.00
_cell.angle_gamma   90.00
#
_symmetry.space_group_name_H-M   'P 1'
#
loop_
_entity.id
_entity.type
_entity.pdbx_description
1 polymer ?
#
loop_
_entity_poly.entity_id
_entity_poly.type
_entity_poly.pdbx_seq_one_letter_code
_entity_poly.pdbx_strand_id
1 'polypeptide(L)'
;MRRSLSAIEELHKEIEKQYKAGMNIIKGDNNSRRLFDNLVKECPNVPEHDIVRAFATPNIGTKNVEAATVAMIRRKEYNFRRENGVPMSYEE
;
A
#
# COMPACT_ATOMS: atom_id res chain seq x y z
N MET A 1 27.24 18.51 -5.94
CA MET A 1 25.86 17.99 -6.05
C MET A 1 25.83 16.49 -6.42
N ARG A 2 26.65 15.62 -5.80
CA ARG A 2 26.66 14.15 -6.05
C ARG A 2 25.99 13.31 -4.95
N ARG A 3 25.93 13.83 -3.71
CA ARG A 3 25.29 13.15 -2.57
C ARG A 3 23.77 12.98 -2.71
N SER A 4 23.12 13.80 -3.53
CA SER A 4 21.68 13.72 -3.78
C SER A 4 21.32 12.59 -4.75
N LEU A 5 22.15 12.33 -5.77
CA LEU A 5 21.88 11.28 -6.75
C LEU A 5 22.03 9.87 -6.15
N SER A 6 23.06 9.65 -5.33
CA SER A 6 23.25 8.36 -4.64
C SER A 6 22.09 8.04 -3.69
N ALA A 7 21.57 9.05 -2.98
CA ALA A 7 20.43 8.88 -2.09
C ALA A 7 19.13 8.53 -2.85
N ILE A 8 18.94 9.12 -4.04
CA ILE A 8 17.79 8.80 -4.90
C ILE A 8 17.89 7.36 -5.42
N GLU A 9 19.08 6.92 -5.84
CA GLU A 9 19.31 5.55 -6.28
C GLU A 9 19.06 4.52 -5.16
N GLU A 10 19.50 4.80 -3.94
CA GLU A 10 19.23 3.96 -2.76
C GLU A 10 17.73 3.90 -2.45
N LEU A 11 17.04 5.04 -2.54
CA LEU A 11 15.59 5.10 -2.34
C LEU A 11 14.85 4.23 -3.38
N HIS A 12 15.22 4.31 -4.66
CA HIS A 12 14.61 3.50 -5.70
C HIS A 12 14.81 2.00 -5.47
N LYS A 13 16.02 1.60 -5.06
CA LYS A 13 16.31 0.20 -4.72
C LYS A 13 15.44 -0.31 -3.57
N GLU A 14 15.27 0.51 -2.53
CA GLU A 14 14.44 0.14 -1.39
C GLU A 14 12.94 0.05 -1.76
N ILE A 15 12.45 0.98 -2.60
CA ILE A 15 11.08 0.94 -3.13
C ILE A 15 10.85 -0.35 -3.94
N GLU A 16 11.78 -0.71 -4.82
CA GLU A 16 11.68 -1.93 -5.63
C GLU A 16 11.70 -3.19 -4.75
N LYS A 17 12.55 -3.20 -3.72
CA LYS A 17 12.62 -4.30 -2.75
C LYS A 17 11.31 -4.48 -1.99
N GLN A 18 10.70 -3.39 -1.52
CA GLN A 18 9.38 -3.42 -0.88
C GLN A 18 8.31 -3.94 -1.83
N TYR A 19 8.32 -3.50 -3.08
CA TYR A 19 7.34 -3.98 -4.07
C TYR A 19 7.45 -5.50 -4.29
N LYS A 20 8.68 -6.02 -4.48
CA LYS A 20 8.91 -7.45 -4.63
C LYS A 20 8.49 -8.24 -3.39
N ALA A 21 8.78 -7.73 -2.19
CA ALA A 21 8.37 -8.37 -0.94
C ALA A 21 6.84 -8.43 -0.80
N GLY A 22 6.14 -7.33 -1.07
CA GLY A 22 4.69 -7.26 -1.05
C GLY A 22 4.05 -8.23 -2.05
N MET A 23 4.60 -8.31 -3.27
CA MET A 23 4.15 -9.28 -4.27
C MET A 23 4.29 -10.73 -3.81
N ASN A 24 5.39 -11.07 -3.15
CA ASN A 24 5.59 -12.42 -2.64
C ASN A 24 4.57 -12.78 -1.56
N ILE A 25 4.18 -11.83 -0.71
CA ILE A 25 3.15 -12.03 0.33
C ILE A 25 1.78 -12.25 -0.31
N ILE A 26 1.39 -11.36 -1.24
CA ILE A 26 0.11 -11.45 -1.96
C ILE A 26 0.01 -12.77 -2.74
N LYS A 27 1.11 -13.28 -3.29
CA LYS A 27 1.14 -14.56 -4.03
C LYS A 27 1.19 -15.78 -3.11
N GLY A 28 1.78 -15.64 -1.92
CA GLY A 28 1.99 -16.75 -0.99
C GLY A 28 0.78 -17.11 -0.13
N ASP A 29 -0.20 -16.22 -0.01
CA ASP A 29 -1.35 -16.40 0.87
C ASP A 29 -2.68 -15.93 0.24
N ASN A 30 -3.73 -16.76 0.36
CA ASN A 30 -5.04 -16.49 -0.22
C ASN A 30 -5.76 -15.32 0.48
N ASN A 31 -5.56 -15.14 1.78
CA ASN A 31 -6.18 -14.02 2.51
C ASN A 31 -5.57 -12.70 2.05
N SER A 32 -4.24 -12.65 1.91
CA SER A 32 -3.50 -11.51 1.39
C SER A 32 -3.93 -11.15 -0.04
N ARG A 33 -4.13 -12.15 -0.91
CA ARG A 33 -4.67 -11.93 -2.26
C ARG A 33 -6.08 -11.34 -2.23
N ARG A 34 -6.98 -11.92 -1.45
CA ARG A 34 -8.36 -11.42 -1.33
C ARG A 34 -8.41 -10.01 -0.75
N LEU A 35 -7.55 -9.73 0.23
CA LEU A 35 -7.42 -8.40 0.81
C LEU A 35 -6.92 -7.38 -0.23
N PHE A 36 -5.93 -7.75 -1.03
CA PHE A 36 -5.45 -6.93 -2.13
C PHE A 36 -6.57 -6.61 -3.13
N ASP A 37 -7.30 -7.64 -3.60
CA ASP A 37 -8.41 -7.44 -4.54
C ASP A 37 -9.52 -6.55 -3.97
N ASN A 38 -9.82 -6.66 -2.68
CA ASN A 38 -10.77 -5.79 -2.00
C ASN A 38 -10.27 -4.35 -1.91
N LEU A 39 -9.01 -4.14 -1.52
CA LEU A 39 -8.43 -2.81 -1.40
C LEU A 39 -8.36 -2.08 -2.74
N VAL A 40 -8.04 -2.79 -3.83
CA VAL A 40 -8.06 -2.22 -5.19
C VAL A 40 -9.47 -1.75 -5.58
N LYS A 41 -10.52 -2.47 -5.16
CA LYS A 41 -11.92 -2.10 -5.42
C LYS A 41 -12.41 -0.97 -4.51
N GLU A 42 -12.08 -1.02 -3.22
CA GLU A 42 -12.53 -0.04 -2.21
C GLU A 42 -11.80 1.30 -2.34
N CYS A 43 -10.53 1.28 -2.76
CA CYS A 43 -9.65 2.45 -2.79
C CYS A 43 -9.12 2.72 -4.21
N PRO A 44 -10.00 3.05 -5.19
CA PRO A 44 -9.62 3.20 -6.59
C PRO A 44 -8.69 4.38 -6.87
N ASN A 45 -8.57 5.34 -5.94
CA ASN A 45 -7.68 6.48 -6.09
C ASN A 45 -6.27 6.21 -5.55
N VAL A 46 -6.04 5.06 -4.91
CA VAL A 46 -4.72 4.65 -4.45
C VAL A 46 -4.04 3.82 -5.53
N PRO A 47 -2.83 4.19 -5.99
CA PRO A 47 -2.11 3.41 -6.99
C PRO A 47 -1.86 1.97 -6.53
N GLU A 48 -2.07 1.00 -7.41
CA GLU A 48 -1.87 -0.43 -7.11
C GLU A 48 -0.48 -0.71 -6.53
N HIS A 49 0.55 -0.08 -7.10
CA HIS A 49 1.93 -0.21 -6.62
C HIS A 49 2.10 0.16 -5.14
N ASP A 50 1.34 1.16 -4.67
CA ASP A 50 1.36 1.57 -3.27
C ASP A 50 0.57 0.61 -2.38
N ILE A 51 -0.49 0.00 -2.90
CA ILE A 51 -1.24 -1.08 -2.23
C ILE A 51 -0.31 -2.28 -2.04
N VAL A 52 0.38 -2.72 -3.10
CA VAL A 52 1.34 -3.83 -3.04
C VAL A 52 2.44 -3.58 -2.02
N ARG A 53 3.04 -2.39 -2.03
CA ARG A 53 4.09 -2.03 -1.08
C ARG A 53 3.61 -2.02 0.38
N ALA A 54 2.34 -1.73 0.62
CA ALA A 54 1.77 -1.76 1.97
C ALA A 54 1.69 -3.18 2.56
N PHE A 55 1.82 -4.24 1.75
CA PHE A 55 1.98 -5.60 2.26
C PHE A 55 3.41 -5.87 2.75
N ALA A 56 4.41 -5.08 2.33
CA ALA A 56 5.81 -5.25 2.72
C ALA A 56 6.18 -4.57 4.06
N THR A 57 5.21 -4.00 4.78
CA THR A 57 5.46 -3.29 6.05
C THR A 57 5.97 -4.22 7.17
N PRO A 58 6.79 -3.71 8.11
CA PRO A 58 7.33 -4.51 9.21
C PRO A 58 6.22 -5.19 10.04
N ASN A 59 6.47 -6.42 10.51
CA ASN A 59 5.55 -7.38 11.19
C ASN A 59 4.84 -8.43 10.31
N ILE A 60 5.34 -8.67 9.09
CA ILE A 60 4.90 -9.75 8.17
C ILE A 60 4.69 -11.08 8.91
N GLY A 61 3.46 -11.63 8.84
CA GLY A 61 3.09 -12.92 9.43
C GLY A 61 2.16 -12.86 10.65
N THR A 62 1.74 -11.67 11.09
CA THR A 62 0.75 -11.52 12.18
C THR A 62 -0.59 -11.00 11.63
N LYS A 63 -1.72 -11.39 12.25
CA LYS A 63 -3.07 -10.86 11.92
C LYS A 63 -3.16 -9.33 11.92
N ASN A 64 -2.21 -8.67 12.58
CA ASN A 64 -2.13 -7.21 12.69
C ASN A 64 -1.60 -6.52 11.41
N VAL A 65 -0.94 -7.25 10.51
CA VAL A 65 -0.43 -6.69 9.24
C VAL A 65 -1.58 -6.30 8.34
N GLU A 66 -2.57 -7.16 8.19
CA GLU A 66 -3.75 -6.91 7.35
C GLU A 66 -4.49 -5.65 7.82
N ALA A 67 -4.65 -5.47 9.12
CA ALA A 67 -5.29 -4.27 9.69
C ALA A 67 -4.47 -2.98 9.44
N ALA A 68 -3.15 -3.05 9.60
CA ALA A 68 -2.27 -1.90 9.35
C ALA A 68 -2.24 -1.51 7.87
N THR A 69 -2.18 -2.50 6.98
CA THR A 69 -2.27 -2.33 5.52
C THR A 69 -3.59 -1.67 5.15
N VAL A 70 -4.73 -2.17 5.65
CA VAL A 70 -6.06 -1.57 5.40
C VAL A 70 -6.13 -0.13 5.89
N ALA A 71 -5.71 0.14 7.12
CA ALA A 71 -5.76 1.49 7.68
C ALA A 71 -4.90 2.47 6.88
N MET A 72 -3.71 2.05 6.44
CA MET A 72 -2.81 2.87 5.63
C MET A 72 -3.43 3.20 4.26
N ILE A 73 -4.01 2.21 3.58
CA ILE A 73 -4.59 2.41 2.25
C ILE A 73 -5.88 3.25 2.32
N ARG A 74 -6.78 2.96 3.26
CA ARG A 74 -7.99 3.77 3.46
C ARG A 74 -7.67 5.21 3.85
N ARG A 75 -6.59 5.44 4.62
CA ARG A 75 -6.11 6.80 4.92
C ARG A 75 -5.63 7.54 3.67
N LYS A 76 -4.92 6.86 2.76
CA LYS A 76 -4.49 7.46 1.48
C LYS A 76 -5.70 7.83 0.61
N GLU A 77 -6.66 6.91 0.48
CA GLU A 77 -7.91 7.14 -0.23
C GLU A 77 -8.68 8.33 0.37
N TYR A 78 -8.81 8.36 1.70
CA TYR A 78 -9.45 9.46 2.43
C TYR A 78 -8.78 10.80 2.15
N ASN A 79 -7.45 10.86 2.26
CA ASN A 79 -6.70 12.10 2.01
C ASN A 79 -6.89 12.57 0.57
N PHE A 80 -6.84 11.65 -0.40
CA PHE A 80 -7.08 11.97 -1.81
C PHE A 80 -8.48 12.55 -2.01
N ARG A 81 -9.53 11.90 -1.49
CA ARG A 81 -10.92 12.38 -1.64
C ARG A 81 -11.13 13.73 -0.99
N ARG A 82 -10.58 13.93 0.22
CA ARG A 82 -10.65 15.19 0.96
C ARG A 82 -9.99 16.33 0.21
N GLU A 83 -8.81 16.10 -0.38
CA GLU A 83 -8.07 17.11 -1.13
C GLU A 83 -8.73 17.46 -2.46
N ASN A 84 -9.50 16.53 -3.04
CA ASN A 84 -10.16 16.71 -4.34
C ASN A 84 -11.66 17.01 -4.24
N GLY A 85 -12.19 17.29 -3.04
CA GLY A 85 -13.59 17.67 -2.83
C GLY A 85 -14.62 16.58 -3.20
N VAL A 86 -14.19 15.31 -3.24
CA VAL A 86 -15.08 14.19 -3.56
C VAL A 86 -15.93 13.87 -2.32
N PRO A 87 -17.27 13.88 -2.40
CA PRO A 87 -18.13 13.61 -1.25
C PRO A 87 -17.90 12.18 -0.74
N MET A 88 -17.73 12.04 0.58
CA MET A 88 -17.65 10.74 1.24
C MET A 88 -19.05 10.16 1.42
N SER A 89 -19.32 9.04 0.77
CA SER A 89 -20.42 8.17 1.19
C SER A 89 -19.96 7.39 2.42
N TYR A 90 -20.50 7.72 3.58
CA TYR A 90 -20.50 6.83 4.73
C TYR A 90 -21.60 5.81 4.46
N GLU A 91 -21.26 4.56 4.17
CA GLU A 91 -22.23 3.48 4.43
C GLU A 91 -22.06 3.09 5.90
N GLU A 92 -23.19 3.15 6.61
CA GLU A 92 -23.38 2.98 8.06
C GLU A 92 -23.00 1.60 8.59
#